data_AF-A0A7D6ZMH4-F1
#
_entry.id   AF-A0A7D6ZMH4-F1
#
_cell.length_a   1.000
_cell.length_b   1.000
_cell.length_c   1.000
_cell.angle_alpha   90.00
_cell.angle_beta   90.00
_cell.angle_gamma   90.00
#
_symmetry.space_group_name_H-M   'P 1'
#
loop_
_entity.id
_entity.type
_entity.pdbx_description
1 polymer ?
#
loop_
_entity_poly.entity_id
_entity_poly.type
_entity_poly.pdbx_seq_one_letter_code
_entity_poly.pdbx_strand_id
1 'polypeptide(L)'
;MIVQRIMYLANSNAEDKGFWEDYFQASKIEDEEVKKNMLNNAMGNRLMLIVSEVAEAQEALRKSDFENFAEELADIVIRVCDLSEGLNIDLEQEIVKKIEKNKSRPYKHGKEF
;
A
#
# COMPACT_ATOMS: atom_id res chain seq x y z
N MET A 1 -1.83 -9.34 -16.29
CA MET A 1 -0.99 -9.84 -15.18
C MET A 1 -1.80 -9.76 -13.88
N ILE A 2 -1.49 -10.60 -12.88
CA ILE A 2 -2.34 -10.74 -11.67
C ILE A 2 -2.29 -9.50 -10.77
N VAL A 3 -1.11 -8.86 -10.65
CA VAL A 3 -0.90 -7.68 -9.78
C VAL A 3 -1.68 -6.48 -10.30
N GLN A 4 -1.56 -6.15 -11.59
CA GLN A 4 -2.37 -5.11 -12.24
C GLN A 4 -3.88 -5.30 -12.03
N ARG A 5 -4.36 -6.55 -12.09
CA ARG A 5 -5.78 -6.84 -11.82
C ARG A 5 -6.16 -6.59 -10.37
N ILE A 6 -5.30 -6.96 -9.42
CA ILE A 6 -5.54 -6.71 -7.99
C ILE A 6 -5.53 -5.21 -7.70
N MET A 7 -4.58 -4.46 -8.27
CA MET A 7 -4.51 -3.00 -8.18
C MET A 7 -5.80 -2.33 -8.61
N TYR A 8 -6.25 -2.63 -9.84
CA TYR A 8 -7.50 -2.10 -10.37
C TYR A 8 -8.71 -2.44 -9.47
N LEU A 9 -8.85 -3.70 -9.05
CA LEU A 9 -9.98 -4.12 -8.22
C LEU A 9 -9.95 -3.49 -6.83
N ALA A 10 -8.78 -3.41 -6.19
CA ALA A 10 -8.61 -2.83 -4.88
C ALA A 10 -8.98 -1.34 -4.89
N ASN A 11 -8.45 -0.60 -5.87
CA ASN A 11 -8.67 0.82 -5.97
C ASN A 11 -10.09 1.18 -6.42
N SER A 12 -10.64 0.51 -7.43
CA SER A 12 -12.04 0.71 -7.84
C SER A 12 -13.01 0.54 -6.65
N ASN A 13 -12.81 -0.52 -5.84
CA ASN A 13 -13.64 -0.74 -4.65
C ASN A 13 -13.43 0.34 -3.57
N ALA A 14 -12.22 0.89 -3.45
CA ALA A 14 -11.90 1.93 -2.49
C ALA A 14 -12.51 3.28 -2.91
N GLU A 15 -12.39 3.64 -4.20
CA GLU A 15 -13.01 4.82 -4.79
C GLU A 15 -14.53 4.80 -4.70
N ASP A 16 -15.17 3.67 -5.05
CA ASP A 16 -16.63 3.49 -4.96
C ASP A 16 -17.16 3.67 -3.53
N LYS A 17 -16.31 3.44 -2.53
CA LYS A 17 -16.61 3.62 -1.10
C LYS A 17 -16.19 4.98 -0.55
N GLY A 18 -15.69 5.89 -1.39
CA GLY A 18 -15.32 7.25 -1.01
C GLY A 18 -13.97 7.37 -0.30
N PHE A 19 -13.14 6.32 -0.26
CA PHE A 19 -11.83 6.38 0.40
C PHE A 19 -10.83 7.31 -0.29
N TRP A 20 -11.15 7.82 -1.49
CA TRP A 20 -10.31 8.75 -2.25
C TRP A 20 -10.82 10.20 -2.36
N GLU A 21 -11.93 10.51 -1.72
CA GLU A 21 -12.53 11.86 -1.77
C GLU A 21 -11.59 12.95 -1.26
N ASP A 22 -10.88 12.69 -0.16
CA ASP A 22 -9.94 13.64 0.46
C ASP A 22 -8.79 14.02 -0.50
N TYR A 23 -8.22 13.02 -1.18
CA TYR A 23 -7.16 13.19 -2.16
C TYR A 23 -7.68 13.96 -3.39
N PHE A 24 -8.84 13.58 -3.93
CA PHE A 24 -9.42 14.25 -5.10
C PHE A 24 -9.84 15.69 -4.82
N GLN A 25 -10.38 15.96 -3.63
CA GLN A 25 -10.68 17.32 -3.19
C GLN A 25 -9.41 18.16 -3.07
N ALA A 26 -8.37 17.60 -2.43
CA ALA A 26 -7.07 18.26 -2.32
C ALA A 26 -6.44 18.57 -3.68
N SER A 27 -6.59 17.68 -4.66
CA SER A 27 -6.00 17.85 -6.00
C SER A 27 -6.55 19.06 -6.77
N LYS A 28 -7.74 19.55 -6.40
CA LYS A 28 -8.43 20.70 -7.01
C LYS A 28 -8.08 22.05 -6.38
N ILE A 29 -7.30 22.08 -5.30
CA ILE A 29 -6.91 23.31 -4.62
C ILE A 29 -5.91 24.10 -5.49
N GLU A 30 -6.14 25.41 -5.67
CA GLU A 30 -5.28 26.28 -6.49
C GLU A 30 -3.97 26.68 -5.77
N ASP A 31 -4.04 26.90 -4.46
CA ASP A 31 -2.85 27.18 -3.66
C ASP A 31 -1.96 25.93 -3.57
N GLU A 32 -0.80 25.98 -4.21
CA GLU A 32 0.09 24.83 -4.34
C GLU A 32 0.70 24.37 -3.01
N GLU A 33 0.90 25.27 -2.04
CA GLU A 33 1.40 24.87 -0.72
C GLU A 33 0.33 24.13 0.07
N VAL A 34 -0.89 24.66 0.08
CA VAL A 34 -2.05 24.02 0.73
C VAL A 34 -2.38 22.69 0.06
N LYS A 35 -2.43 22.65 -1.27
CA LYS A 35 -2.65 21.43 -2.06
C LYS A 35 -1.64 20.34 -1.70
N LYS A 36 -0.35 20.68 -1.74
CA LYS A 36 0.72 19.73 -1.40
C LYS A 36 0.57 19.17 0.02
N ASN A 37 0.29 20.03 0.99
CA ASN A 37 0.10 19.59 2.38
C ASN A 37 -1.11 18.65 2.52
N MET A 38 -2.23 18.98 1.87
CA MET A 38 -3.44 18.14 1.92
C MET A 38 -3.24 16.79 1.21
N LEU A 39 -2.60 16.77 0.04
CA LEU A 39 -2.25 15.52 -0.65
C LEU A 39 -1.31 14.66 0.21
N ASN A 40 -0.31 15.26 0.85
CA ASN A 40 0.59 14.55 1.76
C ASN A 40 -0.15 13.94 2.96
N ASN A 41 -1.12 14.66 3.54
CA ASN A 41 -1.93 14.14 4.62
C ASN A 41 -2.80 12.96 4.15
N ALA A 42 -3.44 13.08 2.98
CA ALA A 42 -4.23 11.99 2.38
C ALA A 42 -3.37 10.73 2.14
N MET A 43 -2.17 10.90 1.56
CA MET A 43 -1.22 9.81 1.36
C MET A 43 -0.74 9.22 2.71
N GLY A 44 -0.44 10.09 3.68
CA GLY A 44 -0.04 9.69 5.03
C GLY A 44 -1.09 8.84 5.74
N ASN A 45 -2.36 9.21 5.63
CA ASN A 45 -3.47 8.43 6.19
C ASN A 45 -3.51 7.02 5.60
N ARG A 46 -3.37 6.87 4.28
CA ARG A 46 -3.34 5.55 3.60
C ARG A 46 -2.13 4.72 3.99
N LEU A 47 -0.96 5.34 4.18
CA LEU A 47 0.21 4.67 4.73
C LEU A 47 -0.08 4.13 6.14
N MET A 48 -0.80 4.88 6.97
CA MET A 48 -1.16 4.41 8.30
C MET A 48 -2.20 3.29 8.30
N LEU A 49 -3.09 3.22 7.30
CA LEU A 49 -3.97 2.05 7.10
C LEU A 49 -3.16 0.80 6.73
N ILE A 50 -2.09 0.92 5.94
CA ILE A 50 -1.20 -0.22 5.68
C ILE A 50 -0.52 -0.67 7.00
N VAL A 51 -0.10 0.29 7.83
CA VAL A 51 0.52 -0.01 9.12
C VAL A 51 -0.45 -0.71 10.08
N SER A 52 -1.74 -0.39 10.06
CA SER A 52 -2.72 -1.10 10.91
C SER A 52 -2.82 -2.56 10.52
N GLU A 53 -2.89 -2.90 9.22
CA GLU A 53 -3.01 -4.32 8.81
C GLU A 53 -1.75 -5.11 9.21
N VAL A 54 -0.57 -4.47 9.23
CA VAL A 54 0.66 -5.09 9.76
C VAL A 54 0.56 -5.35 11.27
N ALA A 55 -0.05 -4.44 12.03
CA ALA A 55 -0.25 -4.61 13.46
C ALA A 55 -1.29 -5.72 13.74
N GLU A 56 -2.35 -5.81 12.94
CA GLU A 56 -3.37 -6.86 13.02
C GLU A 56 -2.76 -8.23 12.71
N ALA A 57 -1.92 -8.33 11.67
CA ALA A 57 -1.16 -9.54 11.38
C ALA A 57 -0.25 -9.95 12.55
N GLN A 58 0.43 -9.00 13.19
CA GLN A 58 1.28 -9.27 14.35
C GLN A 58 0.46 -9.79 15.54
N GLU A 59 -0.72 -9.24 15.80
CA GLU A 59 -1.60 -9.68 16.88
C GLU A 59 -2.17 -11.08 16.60
N ALA A 60 -2.56 -11.37 15.36
CA ALA A 60 -3.01 -12.70 14.94
C ALA A 60 -1.91 -13.76 15.16
N LEU A 61 -0.67 -13.46 14.75
CA LEU A 61 0.50 -14.31 15.01
C LEU A 61 0.69 -14.55 16.51
N ARG A 62 0.53 -13.52 17.35
CA ARG A 62 0.69 -13.60 18.81
C ARG A 62 -0.37 -14.49 19.47
N LYS A 63 -1.56 -14.56 18.86
CA LYS A 63 -2.68 -15.43 19.28
C LYS A 63 -2.60 -16.85 18.72
N SER A 64 -1.57 -17.18 17.93
CA SER A 64 -1.50 -18.43 17.15
C SER A 64 -2.67 -18.62 16.19
N ASP A 65 -3.27 -17.52 15.71
CA ASP A 65 -4.37 -17.52 14.76
C ASP A 65 -3.82 -17.35 13.34
N PHE A 66 -3.47 -18.46 12.71
CA PHE A 66 -2.85 -18.44 11.39
C PHE A 66 -3.83 -18.12 10.25
N GLU A 67 -5.12 -18.42 10.44
CA GLU A 67 -6.15 -18.08 9.45
C GLU A 67 -6.32 -16.57 9.38
N ASN A 68 -6.50 -15.90 10.52
CA ASN A 68 -6.55 -14.44 10.58
C ASN A 68 -5.22 -13.83 10.09
N PHE A 69 -4.07 -14.40 10.48
CA PHE A 69 -2.77 -13.91 9.99
C PHE A 69 -2.68 -13.92 8.45
N ALA A 70 -3.19 -14.96 7.80
CA ALA A 70 -3.19 -15.03 6.34
C ALA A 70 -4.13 -14.00 5.69
N GLU A 71 -5.29 -13.73 6.33
CA GLU A 71 -6.21 -12.67 5.93
C GLU A 71 -5.56 -11.29 6.02
N GLU A 72 -4.91 -10.96 7.14
CA GLU A 72 -4.23 -9.67 7.32
C GLU A 72 -3.07 -9.46 6.34
N LEU A 73 -2.36 -10.54 5.97
CA LEU A 73 -1.34 -10.46 4.91
C LEU A 73 -1.96 -10.10 3.55
N ALA A 74 -3.16 -10.59 3.26
CA ALA A 74 -3.88 -10.20 2.05
C ALA A 74 -4.29 -8.72 2.12
N ASP A 75 -4.76 -8.25 3.27
CA ASP A 75 -5.15 -6.85 3.47
C ASP A 75 -3.97 -5.90 3.29
N ILE A 76 -2.78 -6.22 3.82
CA ILE A 76 -1.55 -5.46 3.54
C ILE A 76 -1.33 -5.31 2.03
N VAL A 77 -1.41 -6.41 1.28
CA VAL A 77 -1.21 -6.40 -0.18
C VAL A 77 -2.28 -5.56 -0.88
N ILE A 78 -3.55 -5.71 -0.49
CA ILE A 78 -4.68 -4.96 -1.04
C ILE A 78 -4.48 -3.46 -0.81
N ARG A 79 -4.13 -3.03 0.40
CA ARG A 79 -3.87 -1.61 0.73
C ARG A 79 -2.70 -1.03 -0.05
N VAL A 80 -1.61 -1.78 -0.20
CA VAL A 80 -0.47 -1.36 -1.02
C VAL A 80 -0.85 -1.23 -2.49
N CYS A 81 -1.65 -2.17 -3.01
CA CYS A 81 -2.13 -2.14 -4.39
C CYS A 81 -3.09 -0.98 -4.63
N ASP A 82 -4.05 -0.72 -3.74
CA ASP A 82 -4.96 0.44 -3.79
C ASP A 82 -4.18 1.76 -3.80
N LEU A 83 -3.27 1.95 -2.84
CA LEU A 83 -2.45 3.16 -2.77
C LEU A 83 -1.61 3.35 -4.04
N SER A 84 -1.04 2.28 -4.58
CA SER A 84 -0.20 2.36 -5.78
C SER A 84 -1.01 2.74 -7.03
N GLU A 85 -2.19 2.13 -7.22
CA GLU A 85 -3.08 2.45 -8.34
C GLU A 85 -3.58 3.89 -8.26
N GLY A 86 -4.09 4.32 -7.10
CA GLY A 86 -4.60 5.69 -6.94
C GLY A 86 -3.51 6.77 -7.06
N LEU A 87 -2.24 6.42 -6.88
CA LEU A 87 -1.08 7.28 -7.14
C LEU A 87 -0.48 7.11 -8.55
N ASN A 88 -1.07 6.28 -9.42
CA ASN A 88 -0.57 5.95 -10.76
C ASN A 88 0.86 5.39 -10.76
N ILE A 89 1.20 4.56 -9.78
CA ILE A 89 2.50 3.89 -9.65
C ILE A 89 2.43 2.51 -10.30
N ASP A 90 3.32 2.22 -11.25
CA ASP A 90 3.52 0.87 -11.79
C ASP A 90 4.22 -0.04 -10.78
N LEU A 91 3.45 -0.53 -9.80
CA LEU A 91 3.95 -1.34 -8.71
C LEU A 91 4.57 -2.65 -9.21
N GLU A 92 4.00 -3.27 -10.25
CA GLU A 92 4.53 -4.52 -10.81
C GLU A 92 5.94 -4.30 -11.37
N GLN A 93 6.16 -3.22 -12.12
CA GLN A 93 7.48 -2.86 -12.61
C GLN A 93 8.46 -2.58 -11.46
N GLU A 94 8.04 -1.85 -10.41
CA GLU A 94 8.88 -1.58 -9.24
C GLU A 94 9.24 -2.86 -8.47
N ILE A 95 8.31 -3.80 -8.33
CA ILE A 95 8.56 -5.13 -7.76
C ILE A 95 9.61 -5.88 -8.59
N VAL A 96 9.46 -5.95 -9.91
CA VAL A 96 10.42 -6.63 -10.81
C VAL A 96 11.81 -5.99 -10.69
N LYS A 97 11.90 -4.65 -10.79
CA LYS A 97 13.16 -3.90 -10.61
C LYS A 97 13.80 -4.24 -9.26
N LYS A 98 13.00 -4.30 -8.19
CA LYS A 98 13.50 -4.60 -6.84
C LYS A 98 13.98 -6.04 -6.69
N ILE A 99 13.28 -7.01 -7.28
CA ILE A 99 13.69 -8.43 -7.28
C ILE A 99 15.04 -8.58 -7.98
N GLU A 100 15.20 -8.01 -9.18
CA GLU A 100 16.48 -8.07 -9.90
C GLU A 100 17.62 -7.40 -9.11
N LYS A 101 17.36 -6.25 -8.48
CA LYS A 101 18.31 -5.59 -7.58
C LYS A 101 18.65 -6.42 -6.34
N ASN A 102 17.74 -7.25 -5.84
CA ASN A 102 17.97 -8.09 -4.67
C ASN A 102 18.78 -9.35 -5.00
N LYS A 103 18.65 -9.91 -6.21
CA LYS A 103 19.43 -11.07 -6.66
C LYS A 103 20.95 -10.86 -6.59
N SER A 104 21.40 -9.63 -6.80
CA SER A 104 22.82 -9.27 -6.77
C SER A 104 23.36 -8.97 -5.37
N ARG A 105 22.53 -9.04 -4.32
CA ARG A 105 22.95 -8.70 -2.97
C ARG A 105 23.58 -9.89 -2.26
N PRO A 106 24.56 -9.66 -1.35
CA PRO A 106 25.14 -10.72 -0.55
C PRO A 106 24.10 -11.33 0.40
N TYR A 107 24.39 -12.52 0.93
CA TYR A 107 23.50 -13.23 1.86
C TYR A 107 23.01 -12.32 3.01
N LYS A 108 21.68 -12.29 3.22
CA LYS A 108 20.96 -11.41 4.16
C LYS A 108 21.27 -9.91 4.03
N HIS A 109 21.92 -9.49 2.95
CA HIS A 109 22.48 -8.15 2.79
C HIS A 109 23.37 -7.73 3.97
N GLY A 110 24.05 -8.71 4.61
CA GLY A 110 24.85 -8.50 5.82
C GLY A 110 24.07 -8.38 7.14
N LYS A 111 22.76 -8.70 7.16
CA LYS A 111 21.92 -8.66 8.38
C LYS A 111 21.83 -10.02 9.07
N GLU A 112 21.47 -10.01 10.36
CA GLU A 112 21.24 -11.23 11.15
C GLU A 112 19.87 -11.87 10.86
N PHE A 113 18.88 -11.04 10.51
CA PHE A 113 17.51 -11.39 10.14
C PHE A 113 17.00 -10.45 9.04
#